data_AF-A0A8H6F0R8-F1
#
_entry.id   AF-A0A8H6F0R8-F1
#
_cell.length_a   1.000
_cell.length_b   1.000
_cell.length_c   1.000
_cell.angle_alpha   90.00
_cell.angle_beta   90.00
_cell.angle_gamma   90.00
#
_symmetry.space_group_name_H-M   'P 1'
#
loop_
_entity.id
_entity.type
_entity.pdbx_description
1 polymer ?
#
loop_
_entity_poly.entity_id
_entity_poly.type
_entity_poly.pdbx_seq_one_letter_code
_entity_poly.pdbx_strand_id
1 'polypeptide(L)'
;MPEQEEQEQEQEQKPKHEKSEGYESEFVSPVYSVACYTNSTLKMTLTDGILRDSDDRIGCIVSGHQFQFDGPTPQHGAIYAAGWSVTKQGQLALGDSTKFYQCASGDFYNLYDEPIAFQCHPVTLDVVELIEC
;
A
#
# COMPACT_ATOMS: atom_id res chain seq x y z
N MET A 1 33.24 -51.90 38.74
CA MET A 1 34.20 -51.84 37.61
C MET A 1 33.96 -53.06 36.75
N PRO A 2 33.95 -53.01 35.40
CA PRO A 2 34.09 -51.88 34.45
C PRO A 2 32.87 -51.75 33.49
N GLU A 3 32.56 -50.57 32.94
CA GLU A 3 32.86 -49.99 31.57
C GLU A 3 31.97 -50.56 30.42
N GLN A 4 31.12 -49.71 29.80
CA GLN A 4 31.21 -49.09 28.43
C GLN A 4 30.87 -50.10 27.31
N GLU A 5 30.04 -49.86 26.28
CA GLU A 5 30.02 -48.87 25.17
C GLU A 5 28.62 -48.98 24.45
N GLU A 6 27.95 -47.88 24.04
CA GLU A 6 27.69 -47.41 22.64
C GLU A 6 26.94 -48.42 21.71
N GLN A 7 25.90 -48.15 20.89
CA GLN A 7 25.48 -47.07 19.97
C GLN A 7 24.00 -47.40 19.52
N GLU A 8 23.04 -46.47 19.53
CA GLU A 8 22.44 -45.70 18.40
C GLU A 8 21.23 -46.32 17.62
N GLN A 9 20.32 -45.40 17.23
CA GLN A 9 19.20 -45.46 16.24
C GLN A 9 17.83 -45.92 16.78
N GLU A 10 16.95 -45.03 17.27
CA GLU A 10 16.15 -43.98 16.58
C GLU A 10 15.12 -44.53 15.57
N GLN A 11 13.83 -44.48 15.93
CA GLN A 11 12.75 -43.72 15.26
C GLN A 11 11.37 -44.28 15.62
N GLU A 12 10.76 -43.72 16.67
CA GLU A 12 9.37 -43.94 17.04
C GLU A 12 8.44 -43.07 16.17
N GLN A 13 7.69 -43.76 15.31
CA GLN A 13 6.32 -43.51 14.86
C GLN A 13 5.75 -42.06 14.99
N LYS A 14 5.87 -41.27 13.92
CA LYS A 14 5.02 -40.07 13.71
C LYS A 14 3.67 -40.47 13.06
N PRO A 15 2.55 -39.87 13.49
CA PRO A 15 1.23 -40.11 12.90
C PRO A 15 1.13 -39.49 11.51
N LYS A 16 0.43 -40.21 10.62
CA LYS A 16 0.16 -39.85 9.23
C LYS A 16 -0.61 -38.52 9.19
N HIS A 17 0.04 -37.45 8.74
CA HIS A 17 -0.64 -36.20 8.40
C HIS A 17 -1.05 -36.28 6.93
N GLU A 18 -2.35 -36.16 6.72
CA GLU A 18 -3.01 -36.16 5.41
C GLU A 18 -2.41 -35.12 4.46
N LYS A 19 -2.46 -35.50 3.20
CA LYS A 19 -1.94 -34.80 2.04
C LYS A 19 -2.65 -33.46 1.86
N SER A 20 -1.82 -32.43 1.76
CA SER A 20 -2.04 -31.09 1.22
C SER A 20 -3.26 -30.92 0.28
N GLU A 21 -4.19 -30.08 0.69
CA GLU A 21 -5.00 -29.23 -0.20
C GLU A 21 -4.82 -27.78 0.26
N GLY A 22 -3.74 -27.15 -0.21
CA GLY A 22 -3.61 -25.71 -0.13
C GLY A 22 -4.53 -25.11 -1.18
N TYR A 23 -5.67 -24.57 -0.77
CA TYR A 23 -6.37 -23.57 -1.57
C TYR A 23 -5.43 -22.35 -1.66
N GLU A 24 -4.66 -22.27 -2.74
CA GLU A 24 -4.10 -21.00 -3.18
C GLU A 24 -5.29 -20.08 -3.43
N SER A 25 -5.59 -19.23 -2.46
CA SER A 25 -6.47 -18.08 -2.66
C SER A 25 -5.85 -17.28 -3.78
N GLU A 26 -6.37 -17.41 -5.01
CA GLU A 26 -6.02 -16.53 -6.13
C GLU A 26 -6.09 -15.10 -5.60
N PHE A 27 -4.95 -14.42 -5.56
CA PHE A 27 -4.90 -13.01 -5.20
C PHE A 27 -5.56 -12.25 -6.35
N VAL A 28 -6.88 -12.08 -6.26
CA VAL A 28 -7.61 -11.23 -7.18
C VAL A 28 -7.19 -9.80 -6.89
N SER A 29 -6.43 -9.21 -7.81
CA SER A 29 -6.07 -7.79 -7.73
C SER A 29 -7.37 -6.98 -7.55
N PRO A 30 -7.45 -6.11 -6.53
CA PRO A 30 -8.64 -5.30 -6.32
C PRO A 30 -8.82 -4.20 -7.38
N VAL A 31 -7.81 -4.00 -8.23
CA VAL A 31 -7.79 -3.02 -9.31
C VAL A 31 -8.27 -3.68 -10.60
N TYR A 32 -9.49 -3.34 -11.03
CA TYR A 32 -10.14 -3.90 -12.22
C TYR A 32 -10.11 -2.96 -13.44
N SER A 33 -9.60 -1.74 -13.28
CA SER A 33 -9.53 -0.72 -14.33
C SER A 33 -8.10 -0.55 -14.81
N VAL A 34 -7.92 -0.44 -16.13
CA VAL A 34 -6.62 -0.29 -16.79
C VAL A 34 -6.57 1.03 -17.56
N ALA A 35 -5.45 1.73 -17.52
CA ALA A 35 -5.20 2.95 -18.29
C ALA A 35 -3.83 2.91 -18.98
N CYS A 36 -3.75 3.45 -20.19
CA CYS A 36 -2.49 3.67 -20.89
C CYS A 36 -1.73 4.82 -20.21
N TYR A 37 -0.50 4.60 -19.78
CA TYR A 37 0.30 5.68 -19.21
C TYR A 37 1.03 6.48 -20.29
N THR A 38 1.27 7.75 -20.00
CA THR A 38 2.11 8.66 -20.78
C THR A 38 3.22 9.20 -19.87
N ASN A 39 4.15 9.97 -20.43
CA ASN A 39 5.22 10.60 -19.62
C ASN A 39 4.68 11.58 -18.56
N SER A 40 3.46 12.10 -18.73
CA SER A 40 2.81 12.98 -17.76
C SER A 40 1.87 12.25 -16.78
N THR A 41 1.72 10.93 -16.91
CA THR A 41 0.89 10.15 -15.99
C THR A 41 1.62 9.96 -14.67
N LEU A 42 0.96 10.31 -13.57
CA LEU A 42 1.47 10.03 -12.23
C LEU A 42 1.47 8.50 -12.02
N LYS A 43 2.67 7.91 -12.04
CA LYS A 43 2.89 6.49 -11.78
C LYS A 43 3.31 6.31 -10.33
N MET A 44 2.69 5.36 -9.65
CA MET A 44 2.91 5.14 -8.23
C MET A 44 3.04 3.66 -7.91
N THR A 45 3.87 3.33 -6.94
CA THR A 45 4.04 2.00 -6.38
C THR A 45 3.66 2.03 -4.90
N LEU A 46 2.97 0.98 -4.46
CA LEU A 46 2.61 0.79 -3.06
C LEU A 46 3.32 -0.47 -2.56
N THR A 47 4.19 -0.32 -1.56
CA THR A 47 4.94 -1.43 -0.98
C THR A 47 5.07 -1.20 0.53
N ASP A 48 4.74 -2.22 1.33
CA ASP A 48 4.75 -2.15 2.79
C ASP A 48 4.00 -0.95 3.39
N GLY A 49 2.92 -0.55 2.73
CA GLY A 49 2.10 0.60 3.12
C GLY A 49 2.76 1.97 2.86
N ILE A 50 3.87 2.01 2.11
CA ILE A 50 4.55 3.22 1.67
C ILE A 50 4.24 3.42 0.18
N LEU A 51 3.78 4.62 -0.14
CA LEU A 51 3.42 5.02 -1.50
C LEU A 51 4.57 5.83 -2.10
N ARG A 52 5.08 5.42 -3.25
CA ARG A 52 6.18 6.10 -3.95
C ARG A 52 5.78 6.45 -5.37
N ASP A 53 6.21 7.61 -5.86
CA ASP A 53 6.04 7.95 -7.27
C ASP A 53 7.20 7.48 -8.16
N SER A 54 7.16 7.79 -9.45
CA SER A 54 8.23 7.45 -10.40
C SER A 54 9.58 8.10 -10.11
N ASP A 55 9.60 9.18 -9.33
CA ASP A 55 10.82 9.92 -8.95
C ASP A 55 11.32 9.50 -7.56
N ASP A 56 10.79 8.39 -7.02
CA ASP A 56 11.08 7.85 -5.68
C ASP A 56 10.73 8.81 -4.52
N ARG A 57 9.82 9.75 -4.75
CA ARG A 57 9.25 10.60 -3.72
C ARG A 57 8.16 9.85 -2.97
N ILE A 58 8.07 10.07 -1.67
CA ILE A 58 7.12 9.40 -0.79
C ILE A 58 5.83 10.21 -0.75
N GLY A 59 4.70 9.56 -1.03
CA GLY A 59 3.37 10.10 -0.81
C GLY A 59 3.13 10.27 0.69
N CYS A 60 3.00 11.52 1.14
CA CYS A 60 2.83 11.87 2.53
C CYS A 60 1.70 12.89 2.74
N ILE A 61 1.12 12.87 3.94
CA ILE A 61 0.30 13.95 4.45
C ILE A 61 1.19 14.83 5.31
N VAL A 62 1.31 16.12 4.97
CA VAL A 62 2.09 17.08 5.76
C VAL A 62 1.26 17.78 6.83
N SER A 63 1.91 18.57 7.69
CA SER A 63 1.27 19.30 8.79
C SER A 63 0.12 20.22 8.36
N GLY A 64 0.11 20.66 7.10
CA GLY A 64 -1.01 21.39 6.48
C GLY A 64 -2.12 20.49 5.94
N HIS A 65 -2.16 19.20 6.31
CA HIS A 65 -3.11 18.19 5.87
C HIS A 65 -3.08 17.85 4.37
N GLN A 66 -2.15 18.46 3.63
CA GLN A 66 -2.03 18.27 2.20
C GLN A 66 -1.37 16.92 1.89
N PHE A 67 -1.97 16.18 0.96
CA PHE A 67 -1.34 15.05 0.30
C PHE A 67 -0.39 15.54 -0.78
N GLN A 68 0.89 15.20 -0.64
CA GLN A 68 1.92 15.53 -1.62
C GLN A 68 2.99 14.44 -1.70
N PHE A 69 3.76 14.46 -2.78
CA PHE A 69 4.94 13.61 -2.91
C PHE A 69 6.16 14.40 -2.51
N ASP A 70 6.83 13.91 -1.48
CA ASP A 70 7.97 14.57 -0.85
C ASP A 70 9.05 13.53 -0.60
N GLY A 71 10.30 13.87 -0.80
CA GLY A 71 11.34 12.85 -0.73
C GLY A 71 12.60 13.17 -1.50
N PRO A 72 13.66 12.35 -1.28
CA PRO A 72 13.61 10.93 -0.87
C PRO A 72 13.33 10.66 0.62
N THR A 73 13.47 11.66 1.49
CA THR A 73 12.99 11.63 2.88
C THR A 73 11.80 12.57 3.06
N PRO A 74 10.73 12.18 3.77
CA PRO A 74 9.62 13.09 4.05
C PRO A 74 10.12 14.35 4.79
N GLN A 75 9.55 15.52 4.49
CA GLN A 75 9.87 16.74 5.23
C GLN A 75 9.57 16.60 6.72
N HIS A 76 10.29 17.39 7.50
CA HIS A 76 10.04 17.53 8.92
C HIS A 76 8.60 18.04 9.13
N GLY A 77 7.77 17.26 9.82
CA GLY A 77 6.36 17.58 10.02
C GLY A 77 5.38 16.83 9.10
N ALA A 78 5.82 15.78 8.39
CA ALA A 78 4.90 14.79 7.82
C ALA A 78 4.11 14.09 8.94
N ILE A 79 2.78 14.16 8.86
CA ILE A 79 1.85 13.48 9.76
C ILE A 79 1.80 12.00 9.40
N TYR A 80 1.71 11.69 8.11
CA TYR A 80 1.68 10.33 7.58
C TYR A 80 2.66 10.19 6.43
N ALA A 81 3.56 9.19 6.51
CA ALA A 81 4.46 8.80 5.42
C ALA A 81 4.30 7.31 5.03
N ALA A 82 3.41 6.61 5.74
CA ALA A 82 3.08 5.21 5.57
C ALA A 82 1.64 4.97 6.05
N GLY A 83 1.15 3.74 5.94
CA GLY A 83 -0.22 3.37 6.27
C GLY A 83 -1.18 3.47 5.07
N TRP A 84 -0.62 3.57 3.87
CA TRP A 84 -1.38 3.50 2.63
C TRP A 84 -1.81 2.08 2.34
N SER A 85 -3.01 1.89 1.81
CA SER A 85 -3.49 0.60 1.33
C SER A 85 -4.43 0.78 0.13
N VAL A 86 -4.71 -0.30 -0.59
CA VAL A 86 -5.74 -0.31 -1.65
C VAL A 86 -6.88 -1.22 -1.18
N THR A 87 -8.09 -0.68 -1.16
CA THR A 87 -9.28 -1.43 -0.77
C THR A 87 -9.65 -2.48 -1.82
N LYS A 88 -10.55 -3.41 -1.47
CA LYS A 88 -11.05 -4.44 -2.41
C LYS A 88 -11.76 -3.86 -3.65
N GLN A 89 -12.16 -2.59 -3.56
CA GLN A 89 -12.83 -1.85 -4.62
C GLN A 89 -11.86 -1.04 -5.48
N GLY A 90 -10.55 -1.19 -5.25
CA GLY A 90 -9.52 -0.47 -6.00
C GLY A 90 -9.35 0.98 -5.55
N GLN A 91 -9.73 1.34 -4.33
CA GLN A 91 -9.60 2.72 -3.84
C GLN A 91 -8.37 2.88 -2.95
N LEU A 92 -7.66 4.00 -3.07
CA LEU A 92 -6.59 4.34 -2.15
C LEU A 92 -7.18 4.65 -0.77
N ALA A 93 -6.59 4.08 0.26
CA ALA A 93 -6.93 4.32 1.64
C ALA A 93 -5.68 4.75 2.43
N LEU A 94 -5.91 5.57 3.46
CA LEU A 94 -4.94 5.92 4.48
C LEU A 94 -5.47 5.42 5.82
N GLY A 95 -4.81 4.42 6.40
CA GLY A 95 -5.35 3.65 7.51
C GLY A 95 -6.69 3.02 7.13
N ASP A 96 -7.74 3.32 7.90
CA ASP A 96 -9.09 2.80 7.70
C ASP A 96 -10.00 3.73 6.88
N SER A 97 -9.47 4.83 6.32
CA SER A 97 -10.24 5.84 5.58
C SER A 97 -9.89 5.87 4.09
N THR A 98 -10.90 5.86 3.22
CA THR A 98 -10.78 6.16 1.78
C THR A 98 -11.21 7.59 1.43
N LYS A 99 -11.56 8.38 2.44
CA LYS A 99 -12.13 9.71 2.25
C LYS A 99 -11.02 10.76 2.28
N PHE A 100 -10.85 11.43 1.15
CA PHE A 100 -9.99 12.60 0.99
C PHE A 100 -10.84 13.82 0.69
N TYR A 101 -10.21 14.98 0.62
CA TYR A 101 -10.87 16.24 0.28
C TYR A 101 -10.08 16.97 -0.80
N GLN A 102 -10.79 17.44 -1.83
CA GLN A 102 -10.20 18.31 -2.84
C GLN A 102 -10.59 19.76 -2.57
N CYS A 103 -9.62 20.67 -2.61
CA CYS A 103 -9.84 22.10 -2.42
C CYS A 103 -9.29 22.87 -3.62
N ALA A 104 -10.10 23.77 -4.19
CA ALA A 104 -9.65 24.63 -5.28
C ALA A 104 -8.56 25.61 -4.81
N SER A 105 -7.49 25.71 -5.59
CA SER A 105 -6.33 26.58 -5.36
C SER A 105 -5.94 27.26 -6.69
N GLY A 106 -6.74 28.22 -7.14
CA GLY A 106 -6.57 28.82 -8.46
C GLY A 106 -7.15 27.89 -9.54
N ASP A 107 -6.34 27.53 -10.53
CA ASP A 107 -6.76 26.70 -11.68
C ASP A 107 -6.63 25.19 -11.43
N PHE A 108 -6.18 24.78 -10.23
CA PHE A 108 -5.98 23.37 -9.87
C PHE A 108 -6.57 23.05 -8.50
N TYR A 109 -6.64 21.75 -8.19
CA TYR A 109 -7.14 21.24 -6.93
C TYR A 109 -6.01 20.56 -6.16
N ASN A 110 -5.90 20.88 -4.88
CA ASN A 110 -5.03 20.17 -3.94
C ASN A 110 -5.86 19.11 -3.20
N LEU A 111 -5.21 18.02 -2.80
CA LEU A 111 -5.81 16.92 -2.04
C LEU A 111 -5.39 16.98 -0.58
N TYR A 112 -6.31 16.62 0.32
CA TYR A 112 -6.14 16.66 1.77
C TYR A 112 -6.75 15.44 2.44
N ASP A 113 -6.26 15.06 3.62
CA ASP A 113 -6.86 14.02 4.47
C ASP A 113 -8.08 14.52 5.25
N GLU A 114 -8.20 15.83 5.46
CA GLU A 114 -9.32 16.47 6.12
C GLU A 114 -9.77 17.78 5.43
N PRO A 115 -10.98 18.29 5.69
CA PRO A 115 -11.45 19.51 5.05
C PRO A 115 -10.84 20.74 5.73
N ILE A 116 -9.81 21.32 5.11
CA ILE A 116 -9.12 22.52 5.63
C ILE A 116 -9.89 23.83 5.41
N ALA A 117 -10.89 23.83 4.53
CA ALA A 117 -11.66 25.03 4.18
C ALA A 117 -13.07 24.67 3.67
N PHE A 118 -13.99 25.65 3.66
CA PHE A 118 -15.40 25.42 3.35
C PHE A 118 -15.64 25.04 1.87
N GLN A 119 -14.74 25.44 0.96
CA GLN A 119 -14.80 25.09 -0.46
C GLN A 119 -14.29 23.67 -0.75
N CYS A 120 -13.81 22.94 0.26
CA CYS A 120 -13.28 21.60 0.08
C CYS A 120 -14.41 20.58 -0.03
N HIS A 121 -14.32 19.69 -1.01
CA HIS A 121 -15.33 18.67 -1.27
C HIS A 121 -14.75 17.27 -1.06
N PRO A 122 -15.52 16.33 -0.48
CA PRO A 122 -15.05 14.97 -0.28
C PRO A 122 -14.84 14.26 -1.61
N VAL A 123 -13.76 13.49 -1.71
CA VAL A 123 -13.39 12.69 -2.88
C VAL A 123 -12.84 11.34 -2.46
N THR A 124 -12.93 10.38 -3.36
CA THR A 124 -12.24 9.09 -3.28
C THR A 124 -11.25 8.99 -4.42
N LEU A 125 -10.14 8.31 -4.19
CA LEU A 125 -9.10 8.12 -5.19
C LEU A 125 -9.14 6.68 -5.68
N ASP A 126 -9.55 6.48 -6.93
CA ASP A 126 -9.56 5.16 -7.54
C ASP A 126 -8.19 4.87 -8.17
N VAL A 127 -7.68 3.67 -7.93
CA VAL A 127 -6.41 3.17 -8.44
C VAL A 127 -6.70 2.37 -9.71
N VAL A 128 -5.87 2.59 -10.73
CA VAL A 128 -5.93 1.88 -12.00
C VAL A 128 -4.58 1.25 -12.30
N GLU A 129 -4.59 0.12 -13.00
CA GLU A 129 -3.38 -0.50 -13.51
C GLU A 129 -2.89 0.28 -14.73
N LEU A 130 -1.60 0.62 -14.74
CA LEU A 130 -0.98 1.40 -15.79
C LEU A 130 -0.23 0.47 -16.75
N ILE A 131 -0.67 0.43 -18.00
CA ILE A 131 -0.04 -0.36 -19.07
C ILE A 131 0.60 0.55 -20.12
N GLU A 132 1.59 -0.01 -20.83
CA GLU A 132 2.08 0.60 -22.06
C GLU A 132 1.14 0.25 -23.21
N CYS A 133 0.78 1.29 -23.95
CA CYS A 133 0.04 1.27 -25.20
C CYS A 133 0.90 2.03 -26.21
#